data_AF-A0A6I2LXG1-F1
#
_entry.id   AF-A0A6I2LXG1-F1
#
_cell.length_a   1.000
_cell.length_b   1.000
_cell.length_c   1.000
_cell.angle_alpha   90.00
_cell.angle_beta   90.00
_cell.angle_gamma   90.00
#
_symmetry.space_group_name_H-M   'P 1'
#
loop_
_entity.id
_entity.type
_entity.pdbx_description
1 polymer ?
#
loop_
_entity_poly.entity_id
_entity_poly.type
_entity_poly.pdbx_seq_one_letter_code
_entity_poly.pdbx_strand_id
1 'polypeptide(L)'
;MLDQIRGREIGEHRVKQMLQPEAINAATDRRARFVGIDAYRAAGGKATADLFADATLLHDGDLLDRLFREKLTTDATAAAEAEGWAWAETLDAAWTGYEGPHASAGSIRWTAN
;
A
#
# COMPACT_ATOMS: atom_id res chain seq x y z
N MET A 1 -30.43 -7.88 -14.55
CA MET A 1 -29.22 -7.49 -13.80
C MET A 1 -28.73 -8.55 -12.80
N LEU A 2 -29.44 -9.69 -12.63
CA LEU A 2 -29.04 -10.82 -11.76
C LEU A 2 -28.56 -12.07 -12.53
N ASP A 3 -28.42 -11.98 -13.85
CA ASP A 3 -28.18 -13.14 -14.72
C ASP A 3 -26.68 -13.43 -14.97
N GLN A 4 -25.78 -12.53 -14.56
CA GLN A 4 -24.34 -12.68 -14.84
C GLN A 4 -23.52 -13.31 -13.70
N ILE A 5 -24.15 -13.78 -12.63
CA ILE A 5 -23.46 -14.34 -11.45
C ILE A 5 -23.77 -15.85 -11.35
N ARG A 6 -23.60 -16.58 -12.45
CA ARG A 6 -23.75 -18.04 -12.44
C ARG A 6 -22.58 -18.65 -13.21
N GLY A 7 -21.41 -18.71 -12.58
CA GLY A 7 -20.28 -19.46 -13.15
C GLY A 7 -18.87 -18.93 -12.91
N ARG A 8 -18.68 -17.84 -12.15
CA ARG A 8 -17.36 -17.52 -11.61
C ARG A 8 -17.44 -17.74 -10.12
N GLU A 9 -16.54 -18.55 -9.56
CA GLU A 9 -16.32 -18.54 -8.12
C GLU A 9 -15.95 -17.10 -7.74
N ILE A 10 -16.94 -16.33 -7.32
CA ILE A 10 -16.70 -15.06 -6.68
C ILE A 10 -16.14 -15.46 -5.33
N GLY A 11 -14.81 -15.61 -5.28
CA GLY A 11 -14.10 -15.97 -4.07
C GLY A 11 -14.57 -15.05 -2.95
N GLU A 12 -14.77 -15.62 -1.77
CA GLU A 12 -15.33 -14.95 -0.59
C GLU A 12 -14.71 -13.56 -0.35
N HIS A 13 -13.41 -13.43 -0.59
CA HIS A 13 -12.65 -12.17 -0.55
C HIS A 13 -13.28 -11.05 -1.40
N ARG A 14 -13.78 -11.37 -2.59
CA ARG A 14 -14.39 -10.42 -3.52
C ARG A 14 -15.79 -9.99 -3.06
N VAL A 15 -16.55 -10.90 -2.44
CA VAL A 15 -17.84 -10.55 -1.81
C VAL A 15 -17.61 -9.65 -0.59
N LYS A 16 -16.61 -9.97 0.24
CA LYS A 16 -16.23 -9.16 1.40
C LYS A 16 -15.73 -7.76 1.01
N GLN A 17 -14.87 -7.65 -0.01
CA GLN A 17 -14.45 -6.34 -0.54
C GLN A 17 -15.61 -5.52 -1.11
N MET A 18 -16.63 -6.17 -1.69
CA MET A 18 -17.83 -5.47 -2.16
C MET A 18 -18.75 -5.01 -1.02
N LEU A 19 -18.66 -5.64 0.17
CA LEU A 19 -19.45 -5.31 1.36
C LEU A 19 -18.76 -4.30 2.29
N GLN A 20 -17.42 -4.21 2.26
CA GLN A 20 -16.61 -3.24 3.00
C GLN A 20 -15.58 -2.59 2.07
N PRO A 21 -16.01 -1.75 1.11
CA PRO A 21 -15.10 -1.17 0.12
C PRO A 21 -14.01 -0.28 0.73
N GLU A 22 -14.22 0.25 1.93
CA GLU A 22 -13.28 1.12 2.64
C GLU A 22 -12.32 0.37 3.58
N ALA A 23 -12.50 -0.93 3.80
CA ALA A 23 -11.66 -1.70 4.71
C ALA A 23 -10.29 -2.02 4.06
N ILE A 24 -9.22 -1.70 4.78
CA ILE A 24 -7.84 -1.86 4.32
C ILE A 24 -7.28 -3.19 4.81
N ASN A 25 -6.80 -4.03 3.90
CA ASN A 25 -6.17 -5.30 4.26
C ASN A 25 -4.72 -5.07 4.71
N ALA A 26 -4.45 -5.36 5.99
CA ALA A 26 -3.13 -5.16 6.59
C ALA A 26 -2.01 -6.02 5.96
N ALA A 27 -2.34 -7.14 5.32
CA ALA A 27 -1.36 -8.02 4.67
C ALA A 27 -0.88 -7.48 3.32
N THR A 28 -1.71 -6.71 2.61
CA THR A 28 -1.42 -6.23 1.24
C THR A 28 -1.13 -4.74 1.18
N ASP A 29 -1.66 -3.93 2.11
CA ASP A 29 -1.40 -2.49 2.12
C ASP A 29 0.00 -2.19 2.68
N ARG A 30 0.85 -1.55 1.86
CA ARG A 30 2.23 -1.20 2.23
C ARG A 30 2.29 -0.32 3.48
N ARG A 31 1.31 0.57 3.68
CA ARG A 31 1.27 1.48 4.83
C ARG A 31 1.00 0.69 6.10
N ALA A 32 0.05 -0.24 6.04
CA ALA A 32 -0.27 -1.12 7.16
C ALA A 32 0.91 -2.00 7.56
N ARG A 33 1.67 -2.53 6.59
CA ARG A 33 2.88 -3.32 6.86
C ARG A 33 4.01 -2.48 7.46
N PHE A 34 4.16 -1.24 7.01
CA PHE A 34 5.19 -0.33 7.52
C PHE A 34 4.87 0.18 8.93
N VAL A 35 3.63 0.61 9.19
CA VAL A 35 3.17 1.08 10.50
C VAL A 35 3.09 -0.08 11.49
N GLY A 36 2.51 -1.20 11.07
CA GLY A 36 2.20 -2.35 11.93
C GLY A 36 0.83 -2.23 12.61
N ILE A 37 0.19 -3.38 12.85
CA ILE A 37 -1.17 -3.45 13.43
C ILE A 37 -1.17 -2.95 14.88
N ASP A 38 -0.13 -3.26 15.65
CA ASP A 38 -0.06 -2.88 17.07
C ASP A 38 0.06 -1.37 17.25
N ALA A 39 0.90 -0.70 16.44
CA ALA A 39 1.02 0.76 16.44
C ALA A 39 -0.29 1.43 16.02
N TYR A 40 -0.96 0.88 15.00
CA TYR A 40 -2.27 1.36 14.56
C TYR A 40 -3.34 1.22 15.65
N ARG A 41 -3.38 0.08 16.36
CA ARG A 41 -4.31 -0.13 17.49
C ARG A 41 -3.99 0.76 18.68
N ALA A 42 -2.71 0.94 19.00
CA ALA A 42 -2.26 1.82 20.08
C ALA A 42 -2.69 3.28 19.86
N ALA A 43 -2.77 3.71 18.60
CA ALA A 43 -3.28 5.02 18.22
C ALA A 43 -4.82 5.12 18.18
N GLY A 44 -5.54 4.09 18.65
CA GLY A 44 -7.00 4.05 18.71
C GLY A 44 -7.68 3.46 17.47
N GLY A 45 -6.91 2.89 16.55
CA GLY A 45 -7.42 2.35 15.30
C GLY A 45 -8.26 1.09 15.47
N LYS A 46 -9.39 1.03 14.76
CA LYS A 46 -10.28 -0.13 14.74
C LYS A 46 -9.79 -1.14 13.72
N ALA A 47 -9.67 -2.39 14.14
CA ALA A 47 -9.23 -3.50 13.31
C ALA A 47 -10.05 -4.77 13.60
N THR A 48 -10.42 -5.50 12.55
CA THR A 48 -11.13 -6.79 12.65
C THR A 48 -10.24 -7.89 12.10
N ALA A 49 -10.05 -8.96 12.88
CA ALA A 49 -9.45 -10.18 12.34
C ALA A 49 -10.48 -10.88 11.44
N ASP A 50 -10.13 -11.17 10.20
CA ASP A 50 -10.95 -12.03 9.35
C ASP A 50 -10.87 -13.46 9.93
N LEU A 51 -12.01 -14.10 10.15
CA LEU A 51 -12.05 -15.47 10.69
C LEU A 51 -11.75 -16.53 9.63
N PHE A 52 -11.77 -16.15 8.35
CA PHE A 52 -11.62 -17.04 7.20
C PHE A 52 -10.34 -16.77 6.41
N ALA A 53 -9.66 -15.66 6.71
CA ALA A 53 -8.36 -15.32 6.16
C ALA A 53 -7.43 -14.97 7.31
N ASP A 54 -6.17 -15.36 7.26
CA ASP A 54 -5.16 -14.91 8.23
C ASP A 54 -4.76 -13.44 7.97
N ALA A 55 -5.77 -12.57 7.92
CA ALA A 55 -5.69 -11.18 7.51
C ALA A 55 -6.47 -10.31 8.49
N THR A 56 -5.89 -9.16 8.83
CA THR A 56 -6.55 -8.14 9.66
C THR A 56 -7.01 -7.00 8.77
N LEU A 57 -8.28 -6.62 8.89
CA LEU A 57 -8.88 -5.48 8.21
C LEU A 57 -8.81 -4.25 9.11
N LEU A 58 -8.28 -3.16 8.60
CA LEU A 58 -8.21 -1.85 9.25
C LEU A 58 -9.37 -0.98 8.73
N HIS A 59 -10.01 -0.24 9.63
CA HIS A 59 -11.23 0.51 9.32
C HIS A 59 -11.06 2.03 9.31
N ASP A 60 -9.85 2.53 9.52
CA ASP A 60 -9.54 3.96 9.56
C ASP A 60 -8.33 4.26 8.68
N GLY A 61 -8.60 4.62 7.42
CA GLY A 61 -7.56 4.94 6.44
C GLY A 61 -6.81 6.23 6.75
N ASP A 62 -7.50 7.24 7.28
CA ASP A 62 -6.90 8.54 7.60
C ASP A 62 -5.93 8.43 8.79
N LEU A 63 -6.29 7.65 9.81
CA LEU A 63 -5.38 7.29 10.89
C LEU A 63 -4.15 6.55 10.36
N LEU A 64 -4.35 5.58 9.46
CA LEU A 64 -3.24 4.82 8.89
C LEU A 64 -2.29 5.73 8.10
N ASP A 65 -2.82 6.64 7.29
CA ASP A 65 -2.02 7.60 6.52
C ASP A 65 -1.22 8.55 7.39
N ARG A 66 -1.83 9.06 8.47
CA ARG A 66 -1.13 9.91 9.43
C ARG A 66 0.01 9.17 10.11
N LEU A 67 -0.24 7.98 10.65
CA LEU A 67 0.79 7.17 11.29
C LEU A 67 1.91 6.78 10.32
N PHE A 68 1.56 6.50 9.07
CA PHE A 68 2.54 6.19 8.03
C PHE A 68 3.49 7.37 7.80
N ARG A 69 2.97 8.59 7.63
CA ARG A 69 3.79 9.80 7.42
C ARG A 69 4.63 10.16 8.63
N GLU A 70 4.07 10.05 9.84
CA GLU A 70 4.78 10.31 11.09
C GLU A 70 5.97 9.35 11.27
N LYS A 71 5.74 8.05 11.05
CA LYS A 71 6.79 7.04 11.11
C LYS A 71 7.85 7.26 10.03
N LEU A 72 7.44 7.54 8.81
CA LEU A 72 8.35 7.77 7.69
C LEU A 72 9.26 8.98 7.93
N THR A 73 8.70 10.06 8.48
CA THR A 73 9.47 11.27 8.85
C THR A 73 10.46 10.99 9.97
N THR A 74 10.02 10.22 10.98
CA THR A 74 10.87 9.83 12.11
C THR A 74 12.06 8.98 11.63
N ASP A 75 11.78 7.95 10.83
CA ASP A 75 12.81 7.04 10.30
C ASP A 75 13.79 7.77 9.36
N ALA A 76 13.30 8.70 8.52
CA ALA A 76 14.14 9.51 7.64
C ALA A 76 15.07 10.44 8.43
N THR A 77 14.56 11.06 9.51
CA THR A 77 15.36 11.92 10.38
C THR A 77 16.43 11.10 11.11
N ALA A 78 16.04 9.94 11.66
CA ALA A 78 16.97 9.05 12.34
C ALA A 78 18.06 8.51 11.40
N ALA A 79 17.72 8.18 10.14
CA ALA A 79 18.69 7.77 9.14
C ALA A 79 19.66 8.91 8.79
N ALA A 80 19.14 10.12 8.58
CA ALA A 80 19.99 11.29 8.32
C ALA A 80 20.97 11.57 9.47
N GLU A 81 20.51 11.50 10.72
CA GLU A 81 21.35 11.70 11.91
C GLU A 81 22.41 10.59 12.04
N ALA A 82 22.04 9.33 11.84
CA ALA A 82 22.95 8.19 11.95
C ALA A 82 24.06 8.22 10.89
N GLU A 83 23.73 8.67 9.67
CA GLU A 83 24.66 8.71 8.54
C GLU A 83 25.35 10.08 8.38
N GLY A 84 24.99 11.07 9.20
CA GLY A 84 25.54 12.42 9.16
C GLY A 84 25.11 13.22 7.92
N TRP A 85 23.97 12.88 7.33
CA TRP A 85 23.45 13.55 6.14
C TRP A 85 22.74 14.86 6.51
N ALA A 86 22.90 15.88 5.67
CA ALA A 86 22.36 17.20 5.94
C ALA A 86 20.84 17.31 5.76
N TRP A 87 20.21 16.40 5.01
CA TRP A 87 18.76 16.37 4.78
C TRP A 87 18.31 14.97 4.34
N ALA A 88 17.04 14.65 4.59
CA ALA A 88 16.35 13.48 4.06
C ALA A 88 14.97 13.88 3.55
N GLU A 89 14.56 13.33 2.40
CA GLU A 89 13.26 13.55 1.79
C GLU A 89 12.48 12.23 1.74
N THR A 90 11.17 12.30 2.01
CA THR A 90 10.31 11.12 2.06
C THR A 90 9.33 11.11 0.90
N LEU A 91 9.22 9.97 0.21
CA LEU A 91 8.30 9.78 -0.91
C LEU A 91 7.22 8.78 -0.53
N ASP A 92 5.96 9.21 -0.57
CA ASP A 92 4.79 8.37 -0.26
C ASP A 92 4.19 7.69 -1.51
N ALA A 93 4.87 7.71 -2.66
CA ALA A 93 4.33 7.13 -3.88
C ALA A 93 4.35 5.59 -3.83
N ALA A 94 3.21 4.95 -4.14
CA ALA A 94 3.08 3.48 -4.22
C ALA A 94 3.86 2.86 -5.41
N TRP A 95 4.22 3.70 -6.40
CA TRP A 95 5.07 3.33 -7.52
C TRP A 95 5.95 4.53 -7.85
N THR A 96 7.23 4.46 -7.50
CA THR A 96 8.22 5.34 -8.13
C THR A 96 8.49 4.76 -9.51
N GLY A 97 7.77 5.24 -10.52
CA GLY A 97 8.18 5.04 -11.90
C GLY A 97 9.54 5.72 -12.05
N TYR A 98 10.62 4.96 -11.91
CA TYR A 98 11.96 5.45 -12.18
C TYR A 98 12.09 5.63 -13.70
N GLU A 99 11.48 6.69 -14.24
CA GLU A 99 11.84 7.23 -15.55
C GLU A 99 13.14 8.02 -15.37
N GLY A 100 14.24 7.30 -15.25
CA GLY A 100 15.56 7.90 -15.45
C GLY A 100 15.67 8.45 -16.88
N PRO A 101 16.62 9.37 -17.16
CA PRO A 101 16.77 10.06 -18.45
C PRO A 101 17.11 9.16 -19.67
N HIS A 102 16.93 7.84 -19.59
CA HIS A 102 17.20 6.87 -20.65
C HIS A 102 15.97 6.10 -21.17
N ALA A 103 14.74 6.48 -20.79
CA ALA A 103 13.54 5.89 -21.40
C ALA A 103 13.26 6.44 -22.82
N SER A 104 14.24 6.35 -23.73
CA SER A 104 13.99 6.45 -25.17
C SER A 104 13.63 5.06 -25.69
N ALA A 105 12.34 4.71 -25.60
CA ALA A 105 11.80 3.54 -26.26
C ALA A 105 11.84 3.72 -27.79
N GLY A 106 12.77 3.02 -28.43
CA GLY A 106 12.57 2.29 -29.69
C GLY A 106 12.09 3.05 -30.94
N SER A 107 13.04 3.39 -31.82
CA SER A 107 12.87 3.03 -33.23
C SER A 107 14.23 2.67 -33.86
N ILE A 108 14.53 1.37 -33.94
CA ILE A 108 15.58 0.87 -34.85
C ILE A 108 14.85 0.44 -36.12
N ARG A 109 14.96 1.26 -37.16
CA ARG A 109 14.42 0.95 -38.49
C ARG A 109 15.46 0.13 -39.24
N TRP A 110 15.27 -1.18 -39.34
CA TRP A 110 16.09 -2.03 -40.20
C TRP A 110 15.62 -1.87 -41.64
N THR A 111 16.45 -1.33 -42.52
CA THR A 111 16.28 -1.44 -43.97
C THR A 111 17.20 -2.55 -44.45
N ALA A 112 16.63 -3.66 -44.93
CA ALA A 112 17.36 -4.69 -45.66
C ALA A 112 17.74 -4.17 -47.06
N ASN A 113 18.92 -4.54 -47.54
CA ASN A 113 19.37 -4.34 -48.93
C ASN A 113 19.07 -5.59 -49.75
#